data_AF-A0A329NU18-F1
#
_entry.id   AF-A0A329NU18-F1
#
_cell.length_a   1.000
_cell.length_b   1.000
_cell.length_c   1.000
_cell.angle_alpha   90.00
_cell.angle_beta   90.00
_cell.angle_gamma   90.00
#
_symmetry.space_group_name_H-M   'P 1'
#
loop_
_entity.id
_entity.type
_entity.pdbx_description
1 polymer ?
#
loop_
_entity_poly.entity_id
_entity_poly.type
_entity_poly.pdbx_seq_one_letter_code
_entity_poly.pdbx_strand_id
1 'polypeptide(L)'
;MQGRFGERIRASRGMLLAGGFAALVMAAPGTAEAQKFKSGDFDISVDTTLSATAMVRTSNRNCAFISDTNPQGCASDGLTDNYDDGDLNFNRWDIVSAPLGGLTEVEVKNGDYGAFLRTSYFVDAILARKDSTRRTDLSETAVHQEGRRIRLLDAYVYGDVPVGDMPVNVRLGNQVLNWGESLFYGGGIAETNSYDSSKLRGAGAEIKEAFLPAPMGLFRFSPLDGLDISAYYQVRWNPTELDPVGTFFSQEDIVGPGHQGIFYGPALGGIGDPGSSGVSPAQQFALGTGIPDVRGGEPRHSGQWGVSGTYFSDALQTEFGLYYMRYHQKVPAVGVNAECYGTPVDCYPVSYFLNYVQD
;
A
#
# COMPACT_ATOMS: atom_id res chain seq x y z
N MET A 1 34.25 9.87 32.58
CA MET A 1 34.83 8.67 31.95
C MET A 1 34.03 8.39 30.69
N GLN A 2 34.65 8.63 29.54
CA GLN A 2 34.06 8.47 28.21
C GLN A 2 34.00 6.98 27.84
N GLY A 3 32.80 6.45 27.60
CA GLY A 3 32.56 5.10 27.09
C GLY A 3 32.16 5.16 25.63
N ARG A 4 32.99 4.58 24.77
CA ARG A 4 32.92 4.56 23.30
C ARG A 4 31.65 3.84 22.83
N PHE A 5 30.71 4.56 22.23
CA PHE A 5 29.74 3.96 21.32
C PHE A 5 30.47 3.61 20.02
N GLY A 6 30.45 2.33 19.67
CA GLY A 6 31.05 1.80 18.46
C GLY A 6 30.29 2.30 17.24
N GLU A 7 30.90 3.20 16.49
CA GLU A 7 30.54 3.54 15.12
C GLU A 7 30.47 2.27 14.26
N ARG A 8 29.25 1.81 13.93
CA ARG A 8 29.03 0.99 12.74
C ARG A 8 29.02 1.90 11.52
N ILE A 9 30.19 2.46 11.17
CA ILE A 9 30.37 3.07 9.84
C ILE A 9 30.50 1.93 8.83
N ARG A 10 29.39 1.54 8.20
CA ARG A 10 29.41 0.92 6.87
C ARG A 10 29.01 1.96 5.82
N ALA A 11 29.76 3.07 5.79
CA ALA A 11 29.84 3.92 4.61
C ALA A 11 30.83 3.29 3.63
N SER A 12 30.34 2.51 2.66
CA SER A 12 31.01 2.27 1.36
C SER A 12 30.25 1.21 0.56
N ARG A 13 29.14 1.59 -0.07
CA ARG A 13 28.64 0.91 -1.29
C ARG A 13 27.59 1.73 -2.07
N GLY A 14 26.92 2.70 -1.44
CA GLY A 14 25.93 3.55 -2.12
C GLY A 14 26.53 4.46 -3.23
N MET A 15 27.77 4.93 -3.05
CA MET A 15 28.36 5.87 -4.00
C MET A 15 28.88 5.21 -5.30
N LEU A 16 29.14 3.90 -5.28
CA LEU A 16 29.52 3.14 -6.48
C LEU A 16 28.31 2.67 -7.31
N LEU A 17 27.11 2.64 -6.71
CA LEU A 17 25.87 2.34 -7.44
C LEU A 17 25.26 3.59 -8.08
N ALA A 18 25.42 4.76 -7.48
CA ALA A 18 25.00 6.04 -8.07
C ALA A 18 25.74 6.37 -9.38
N GLY A 19 27.01 5.97 -9.50
CA GLY A 19 27.79 6.14 -10.74
C GLY A 19 27.46 5.11 -11.84
N GLY A 20 26.86 3.97 -11.49
CA GLY A 20 26.48 2.92 -12.45
C GLY A 20 25.08 3.10 -13.03
N PHE A 21 24.16 3.71 -12.29
CA PHE A 21 22.77 3.90 -12.74
C PHE A 21 22.61 5.01 -13.80
N ALA A 22 23.55 5.95 -13.87
CA ALA A 22 23.54 7.01 -14.88
C ALA A 22 23.97 6.55 -16.28
N ALA A 23 24.46 5.32 -16.45
CA ALA A 23 25.09 4.85 -17.69
C ALA A 23 24.37 3.70 -18.41
N LEU A 24 23.13 3.34 -18.03
CA LEU A 24 22.45 2.15 -18.57
C LEU A 24 21.07 2.35 -19.17
N VAL A 25 20.70 3.59 -19.54
CA VAL A 25 19.52 3.86 -20.40
C VAL A 25 19.97 4.52 -21.71
N MET A 26 20.94 3.90 -22.38
CA MET A 26 21.09 4.00 -23.84
C MET A 26 21.04 2.62 -24.49
N ALA A 27 20.20 1.74 -23.95
CA ALA A 27 19.70 0.61 -24.72
C ALA A 27 18.68 1.16 -25.72
N ALA A 28 18.83 0.78 -26.98
CA ALA A 28 18.12 1.26 -28.16
C ALA A 28 16.61 1.52 -27.94
N PRO A 29 15.99 2.44 -28.69
CA PRO A 29 14.53 2.55 -28.74
C PRO A 29 13.97 1.27 -29.39
N GLY A 30 13.80 0.22 -28.59
CA GLY A 30 12.87 -0.86 -28.89
C GLY A 30 11.50 -0.28 -28.66
N THR A 31 10.69 -0.20 -29.70
CA THR A 31 9.26 0.04 -29.56
C THR A 31 8.70 -0.98 -28.58
N ALA A 32 8.10 -0.53 -27.49
CA ALA A 32 7.26 -1.38 -26.67
C ALA A 32 6.07 -1.80 -27.55
N GLU A 33 6.22 -2.92 -28.26
CA GLU A 33 5.15 -3.48 -29.08
C GLU A 33 4.32 -4.44 -28.24
N ALA A 34 3.03 -4.13 -28.13
CA ALA A 34 2.00 -5.09 -27.81
C ALA A 34 2.12 -6.29 -28.77
N GLN A 35 2.49 -7.47 -28.28
CA GLN A 35 2.56 -8.65 -29.13
C GLN A 35 1.17 -9.24 -29.26
N LYS A 36 0.51 -8.96 -30.38
CA LYS A 36 -0.77 -9.56 -30.75
C LYS A 36 -0.54 -10.71 -31.70
N PHE A 37 -1.01 -11.89 -31.33
CA PHE A 37 -0.94 -13.07 -32.19
C PHE A 37 -2.26 -13.83 -32.17
N LYS A 38 -2.60 -14.42 -33.32
CA LYS A 38 -3.76 -15.30 -33.47
C LYS A 38 -3.31 -16.75 -33.37
N SER A 39 -4.06 -17.56 -32.63
CA SER A 39 -3.88 -19.01 -32.56
C SER A 39 -5.24 -19.69 -32.71
N GLY A 40 -5.54 -20.19 -33.91
CA GLY A 40 -6.90 -20.63 -34.25
C GLY A 40 -7.89 -19.48 -34.12
N ASP A 41 -8.95 -19.69 -33.33
CA ASP A 41 -9.98 -18.68 -33.05
C ASP A 41 -9.63 -17.74 -31.88
N PHE A 42 -8.47 -17.91 -31.27
CA PHE A 42 -8.04 -17.10 -30.13
C PHE A 42 -7.17 -15.92 -30.57
N ASP A 43 -7.62 -14.71 -30.21
CA ASP A 43 -6.82 -13.50 -30.23
C ASP A 43 -6.07 -13.37 -28.90
N ILE A 44 -4.74 -13.39 -28.95
CA ILE A 44 -3.89 -13.29 -27.75
C ILE A 44 -3.10 -11.99 -27.82
N SER A 45 -3.15 -11.19 -26.77
CA SER A 45 -2.28 -10.02 -26.60
C SER A 45 -1.45 -10.13 -25.34
N VAL A 46 -0.16 -9.81 -25.48
CA VAL A 46 0.77 -9.68 -24.36
C VAL A 46 1.36 -8.29 -24.40
N ASP A 47 1.10 -7.53 -23.34
CA ASP A 47 1.61 -6.19 -23.11
C ASP A 47 2.56 -6.23 -21.92
N THR A 48 3.75 -5.64 -22.04
CA THR A 48 4.69 -5.54 -20.92
C THR A 48 5.27 -4.15 -20.84
N THR A 49 5.03 -3.49 -19.71
CA THR A 49 5.65 -2.22 -19.35
C THR A 49 6.82 -2.52 -18.43
N LEU A 50 8.01 -2.00 -18.76
CA LEU A 50 9.19 -2.09 -17.90
C LEU A 50 9.50 -0.70 -17.33
N SER A 51 9.85 -0.64 -16.05
CA SER A 51 10.18 0.61 -15.37
C SER A 51 11.50 0.48 -14.60
N ALA A 52 12.30 1.55 -14.64
CA ALA A 52 13.52 1.68 -13.87
C ALA A 52 13.56 3.10 -13.29
N THR A 53 13.40 3.23 -11.99
CA THR A 53 13.29 4.54 -11.34
C THR A 53 14.22 4.65 -10.14
N ALA A 54 14.45 5.89 -9.69
CA ALA A 54 15.21 6.19 -8.50
C ALA A 54 14.59 7.40 -7.80
N MET A 55 14.49 7.32 -6.48
CA MET A 55 13.99 8.40 -5.63
C MET A 55 15.10 8.90 -4.73
N VAL A 56 15.30 10.22 -4.71
CA VAL A 56 16.34 10.88 -3.92
C VAL A 56 15.71 11.85 -2.94
N ARG A 57 16.08 11.75 -1.67
CA ARG A 57 15.69 12.73 -0.67
C ARG A 57 16.44 14.05 -0.90
N THR A 58 15.74 15.15 -1.16
CA THR A 58 16.38 16.45 -1.46
C THR A 58 16.39 17.44 -0.31
N SER A 59 15.49 17.26 0.67
CA SER A 59 15.37 18.08 1.87
C SER A 59 16.16 17.52 3.05
N ASN A 60 16.58 18.40 3.96
CA ASN A 60 17.06 17.99 5.28
C ASN A 60 15.91 17.40 6.11
N ARG A 61 16.27 16.71 7.20
CA ARG A 61 15.32 16.33 8.26
C ARG A 61 14.73 17.58 8.89
N ASN A 62 13.46 17.50 9.24
CA ASN A 62 12.83 18.56 10.00
C ASN A 62 12.85 18.16 11.48
N CYS A 63 13.61 18.90 12.29
CA CYS A 63 13.81 18.59 13.70
C CYS A 63 12.51 18.59 14.52
N ALA A 64 11.44 19.22 14.01
CA ALA A 64 10.10 19.13 14.59
C ALA A 64 9.49 17.72 14.57
N PHE A 65 10.04 16.80 13.78
CA PHE A 65 9.60 15.42 13.67
C PHE A 65 10.63 14.41 14.20
N ILE A 66 11.64 14.88 14.94
CA ILE A 66 12.68 14.02 15.52
C ILE A 66 12.61 14.10 17.04
N SER A 67 12.59 12.93 17.68
CA SER A 67 12.43 12.84 19.13
C SER A 67 13.72 13.27 19.86
N ASP A 68 13.56 13.87 21.04
CA ASP A 68 14.69 14.21 21.92
C ASP A 68 15.38 12.97 22.50
N THR A 69 14.71 11.81 22.45
CA THR A 69 15.26 10.50 22.83
C THR A 69 16.16 9.91 21.75
N ASN A 70 16.05 10.40 20.51
CA ASN A 70 16.80 9.91 19.36
C ASN A 70 17.31 11.06 18.47
N PRO A 71 17.97 12.08 19.03
CA PRO A 71 18.03 13.41 18.41
C PRO A 71 18.80 13.49 17.10
N GLN A 72 19.64 12.51 16.74
CA GLN A 72 20.38 12.44 15.46
C GLN A 72 20.96 13.78 14.93
N GLY A 73 21.41 14.66 15.84
CA GLY A 73 21.95 15.99 15.52
C GLY A 73 20.98 17.17 15.57
N CYS A 74 19.65 16.94 15.64
CA CYS A 74 18.64 17.94 16.01
C CYS A 74 17.29 17.29 16.42
N ALA A 75 16.63 17.80 17.45
CA ALA A 75 15.36 17.29 17.94
C ALA A 75 14.40 18.40 18.35
N SER A 76 13.13 18.04 18.51
CA SER A 76 12.14 18.84 19.23
C SER A 76 11.73 18.12 20.51
N ASP A 77 11.16 18.86 21.47
CA ASP A 77 10.72 18.38 22.78
C ASP A 77 9.44 17.52 22.74
N GLY A 78 8.96 17.16 21.55
CA GLY A 78 7.54 16.90 21.31
C GLY A 78 7.18 15.50 20.84
N LEU A 79 7.48 14.45 21.62
CA LEU A 79 6.74 13.16 21.60
C LEU A 79 6.66 12.43 20.23
N THR A 80 7.70 12.50 19.39
CA THR A 80 7.71 11.91 18.03
C THR A 80 8.35 10.52 17.95
N ASP A 81 8.59 9.84 19.08
CA ASP A 81 9.23 8.51 19.16
C ASP A 81 8.58 7.41 18.30
N ASN A 82 7.39 7.69 17.77
CA ASN A 82 6.59 6.75 16.99
C ASN A 82 6.23 7.27 15.59
N TYR A 83 6.96 8.25 15.07
CA TYR A 83 6.68 8.91 13.79
C TYR A 83 7.95 9.19 12.97
N ASP A 84 9.11 8.73 13.43
CA ASP A 84 10.40 9.29 12.99
C ASP A 84 11.34 8.28 12.30
N ASP A 85 11.04 6.97 12.29
CA ASP A 85 11.90 5.98 11.62
C ASP A 85 12.10 6.29 10.13
N GLY A 86 11.03 6.64 9.43
CA GLY A 86 11.09 6.99 8.01
C GLY A 86 12.02 8.18 7.74
N ASP A 87 12.04 9.17 8.63
CA ASP A 87 12.92 10.34 8.51
C ASP A 87 14.36 10.01 8.92
N LEU A 88 14.53 9.23 9.99
CA LEU A 88 15.81 8.86 10.58
C LEU A 88 16.59 7.80 9.78
N ASN A 89 15.90 7.02 8.94
CA ASN A 89 16.55 6.02 8.10
C ASN A 89 17.25 6.57 6.87
N PHE A 90 16.97 7.82 6.47
CA PHE A 90 17.51 8.42 5.25
C PHE A 90 18.03 9.84 5.51
N ASN A 91 19.21 10.17 4.99
CA ASN A 91 19.79 11.52 4.99
C ASN A 91 19.49 12.23 3.68
N ARG A 92 19.63 13.56 3.69
CA ARG A 92 19.59 14.35 2.47
C ARG A 92 20.60 13.79 1.46
N TRP A 93 20.15 13.66 0.22
CA TRP A 93 20.84 13.08 -0.94
C TRP A 93 20.97 11.57 -0.97
N ASP A 94 20.41 10.85 0.00
CA ASP A 94 20.28 9.41 -0.14
C ASP A 94 19.28 9.05 -1.23
N ILE A 95 19.63 8.01 -1.99
CA ILE A 95 18.66 7.29 -2.80
C ILE A 95 17.85 6.43 -1.83
N VAL A 96 16.55 6.70 -1.73
CA VAL A 96 15.66 6.05 -0.74
C VAL A 96 14.95 4.82 -1.32
N SER A 97 14.84 4.75 -2.64
CA SER A 97 14.25 3.65 -3.40
C SER A 97 14.79 3.69 -4.83
N ALA A 98 15.07 2.53 -5.41
CA ALA A 98 15.52 2.39 -6.79
C ALA A 98 15.01 1.06 -7.41
N PRO A 99 13.71 0.97 -7.76
CA PRO A 99 13.12 -0.24 -8.29
C PRO A 99 13.43 -0.40 -9.79
N LEU A 100 13.74 -1.65 -10.15
CA LEU A 100 13.61 -2.17 -11.49
C LEU A 100 12.41 -3.13 -11.51
N GLY A 101 11.41 -2.83 -12.31
CA GLY A 101 10.16 -3.56 -12.33
C GLY A 101 9.56 -3.75 -13.70
N GLY A 102 8.48 -4.51 -13.72
CA GLY A 102 7.64 -4.68 -14.89
C GLY A 102 6.20 -5.06 -14.53
N LEU A 103 5.31 -4.73 -15.45
CA LEU A 103 3.90 -5.06 -15.43
C LEU A 103 3.56 -5.80 -16.72
N THR A 104 3.22 -7.08 -16.61
CA THR A 104 2.81 -7.89 -17.77
C THR A 104 1.31 -8.13 -17.73
N GLU A 105 0.63 -7.75 -18.80
CA GLU A 105 -0.78 -7.97 -19.05
C GLU A 105 -0.93 -9.00 -20.18
N VAL A 106 -1.72 -10.05 -19.95
CA VAL A 106 -2.02 -11.08 -20.95
C VAL A 106 -3.53 -11.16 -21.09
N GLU A 107 -4.01 -11.02 -22.32
CA GLU A 107 -5.41 -11.21 -22.67
C GLU A 107 -5.54 -12.30 -23.73
N VAL A 108 -6.52 -13.18 -23.54
CA VAL A 108 -6.90 -14.22 -24.50
C VAL A 108 -8.39 -14.05 -24.77
N LYS A 109 -8.77 -13.80 -26.02
CA LYS A 109 -10.14 -13.55 -26.44
C LYS A 109 -10.56 -14.54 -27.52
N ASN A 110 -11.81 -15.01 -27.47
CA ASN A 110 -12.46 -15.79 -28.52
C ASN A 110 -13.93 -15.35 -28.62
N GLY A 111 -14.25 -14.60 -29.68
CA GLY A 111 -15.58 -14.01 -29.87
C GLY A 111 -15.97 -13.09 -28.71
N ASP A 112 -17.07 -13.43 -28.04
CA ASP A 112 -17.67 -12.66 -26.94
C ASP A 112 -17.09 -13.01 -25.57
N TYR A 113 -16.08 -13.89 -25.51
CA TYR A 113 -15.50 -14.37 -24.25
C TYR A 113 -14.00 -14.08 -24.20
N GLY A 114 -13.49 -13.86 -23.00
CA GLY A 114 -12.05 -13.69 -22.79
C GLY A 114 -11.58 -14.00 -21.38
N ALA A 115 -10.25 -14.07 -21.24
CA ALA A 115 -9.53 -14.20 -19.99
C ALA A 115 -8.44 -13.14 -19.92
N PHE A 116 -8.26 -12.55 -18.74
CA PHE A 116 -7.29 -11.50 -18.50
C PHE A 116 -6.42 -11.84 -17.29
N LEU A 117 -5.11 -11.61 -17.43
CA LEU A 117 -4.11 -11.79 -16.39
C LEU A 117 -3.23 -10.55 -16.32
N ARG A 118 -2.98 -10.02 -15.13
CA ARG A 118 -2.03 -8.93 -14.90
C ARG A 118 -1.10 -9.28 -13.76
N THR A 119 0.21 -9.29 -14.02
CA THR A 119 1.24 -9.61 -13.02
C THR A 119 2.23 -8.47 -12.92
N SER A 120 2.43 -7.94 -11.72
CA SER A 120 3.52 -7.00 -11.43
C SER A 120 4.69 -7.71 -10.76
N TYR A 121 5.90 -7.25 -11.05
CA TYR A 121 7.11 -7.77 -10.44
C TYR A 121 8.18 -6.70 -10.36
N PHE A 122 8.93 -6.66 -9.27
CA PHE A 122 10.02 -5.69 -9.11
C PHE A 122 11.08 -6.16 -8.12
N VAL A 123 12.25 -5.54 -8.21
CA VAL A 123 13.31 -5.56 -7.21
C VAL A 123 13.87 -4.17 -7.01
N ASP A 124 13.95 -3.72 -5.77
CA ASP A 124 14.51 -2.43 -5.36
C ASP A 124 15.94 -2.59 -4.87
N ALA A 125 16.88 -1.90 -5.52
CA ALA A 125 18.30 -2.02 -5.21
C ALA A 125 18.67 -1.47 -3.82
N ILE A 126 17.85 -0.58 -3.25
CA ILE A 126 18.02 -0.01 -1.92
C ILE A 126 17.32 -0.91 -0.90
N LEU A 127 16.02 -1.16 -1.05
CA LEU A 127 15.17 -1.74 0.00
C LEU A 127 15.13 -3.29 0.02
N ALA A 128 15.82 -3.98 -0.90
CA ALA A 128 15.82 -5.46 -0.97
C ALA A 128 16.53 -6.20 0.19
N ARG A 129 17.00 -5.49 1.23
CA ARG A 129 17.60 -6.08 2.44
C ARG A 129 17.10 -5.38 3.69
N LYS A 130 17.05 -6.14 4.79
CA LYS A 130 16.63 -5.62 6.10
C LYS A 130 17.57 -4.52 6.62
N ASP A 131 18.88 -4.71 6.44
CA ASP A 131 19.94 -3.81 6.91
C ASP A 131 20.28 -2.67 5.93
N SER A 132 19.33 -2.30 5.07
CA SER A 132 19.54 -1.32 4.00
C SER A 132 19.43 0.14 4.43
N THR A 133 18.75 0.37 5.54
CA THR A 133 18.50 1.66 6.16
C THR A 133 19.61 2.05 7.14
N ARG A 134 19.67 3.33 7.53
CA ARG A 134 20.76 3.84 8.38
C ARG A 134 20.63 3.48 9.86
N ARG A 135 19.40 3.32 10.37
CA ARG A 135 19.13 3.25 11.80
C ARG A 135 18.37 2.00 12.19
N THR A 136 17.14 1.84 11.70
CA THR A 136 16.25 0.73 12.06
C THR A 136 16.12 -0.24 10.90
N ASP A 137 16.43 -1.52 11.13
CA ASP A 137 16.30 -2.57 10.13
C ASP A 137 14.84 -2.70 9.68
N LEU A 138 14.62 -2.86 8.38
CA LEU A 138 13.30 -3.15 7.83
C LEU A 138 12.82 -4.54 8.29
N SER A 139 11.51 -4.67 8.48
CA SER A 139 10.87 -5.98 8.70
C SER A 139 10.96 -6.86 7.46
N GLU A 140 10.79 -8.18 7.61
CA GLU A 140 10.73 -9.08 6.44
C GLU A 140 9.57 -8.74 5.52
N THR A 141 8.42 -8.36 6.09
CA THR A 141 7.26 -7.90 5.34
C THR A 141 7.56 -6.62 4.56
N ALA A 142 8.27 -5.65 5.18
CA ALA A 142 8.71 -4.43 4.49
C ALA A 142 9.64 -4.73 3.30
N VAL A 143 10.61 -5.63 3.48
CA VAL A 143 11.49 -6.07 2.37
C VAL A 143 10.70 -6.78 1.28
N HIS A 144 9.67 -7.55 1.62
CA HIS A 144 8.79 -8.18 0.63
C HIS A 144 7.88 -7.16 -0.09
N GLN A 145 7.39 -6.12 0.58
CA GLN A 145 6.48 -5.14 -0.02
C GLN A 145 7.18 -4.06 -0.83
N GLU A 146 8.34 -3.58 -0.36
CA GLU A 146 9.07 -2.47 -0.97
C GLU A 146 10.44 -2.86 -1.52
N GLY A 147 10.98 -4.00 -1.11
CA GLY A 147 12.30 -4.46 -1.56
C GLY A 147 12.26 -5.39 -2.77
N ARG A 148 11.36 -6.37 -2.80
CA ARG A 148 11.20 -7.30 -3.93
C ARG A 148 9.89 -8.07 -3.85
N ARG A 149 9.12 -8.08 -4.93
CA ARG A 149 7.84 -8.81 -4.98
C ARG A 149 7.49 -9.22 -6.39
N ILE A 150 6.80 -10.35 -6.51
CA ILE A 150 5.97 -10.70 -7.66
C ILE A 150 4.54 -10.79 -7.15
N ARG A 151 3.60 -10.12 -7.82
CA ARG A 151 2.20 -10.04 -7.41
C ARG A 151 1.31 -10.30 -8.61
N LEU A 152 0.44 -11.30 -8.49
CA LEU A 152 -0.69 -11.44 -9.39
C LEU A 152 -1.74 -10.39 -8.99
N LEU A 153 -1.93 -9.41 -9.87
CA LEU A 153 -2.98 -8.40 -9.73
C LEU A 153 -4.27 -9.02 -10.26
N ASP A 154 -4.66 -8.74 -11.49
CA ASP A 154 -5.92 -9.22 -12.04
C ASP A 154 -5.80 -10.65 -12.60
N ALA A 155 -6.85 -11.44 -12.41
CA ALA A 155 -7.01 -12.77 -12.97
C ALA A 155 -8.50 -13.08 -13.06
N TYR A 156 -9.11 -12.84 -14.22
CA TYR A 156 -10.54 -13.01 -14.41
C TYR A 156 -10.89 -13.51 -15.81
N VAL A 157 -12.09 -14.09 -15.91
CA VAL A 157 -12.75 -14.37 -17.18
C VAL A 157 -13.92 -13.41 -17.35
N TYR A 158 -14.25 -13.12 -18.60
CA TYR A 158 -15.37 -12.25 -18.93
C TYR A 158 -16.09 -12.73 -20.19
N GLY A 159 -17.33 -12.27 -20.35
CA GLY A 159 -18.02 -12.37 -21.63
C GLY A 159 -19.45 -11.86 -21.59
N ASP A 160 -20.04 -11.76 -22.76
CA ASP A 160 -21.43 -11.33 -22.93
C ASP A 160 -22.34 -12.56 -23.02
N VAL A 161 -23.20 -12.72 -22.01
CA VAL A 161 -24.12 -13.85 -21.90
C VAL A 161 -25.54 -13.36 -22.22
N PRO A 162 -26.24 -13.97 -23.19
CA PRO A 162 -27.62 -13.62 -23.46
C PRO A 162 -28.53 -14.08 -22.31
N VAL A 163 -29.27 -13.13 -21.72
CA VAL A 163 -30.30 -13.40 -20.71
C VAL A 163 -31.63 -12.88 -21.24
N GLY A 164 -32.41 -13.79 -21.83
CA GLY A 164 -33.57 -13.40 -22.65
C GLY A 164 -33.09 -12.63 -23.89
N ASP A 165 -33.67 -11.45 -24.12
CA ASP A 165 -33.30 -10.59 -25.25
C ASP A 165 -32.22 -9.54 -24.91
N MET A 166 -31.65 -9.59 -23.70
CA MET A 166 -30.60 -8.65 -23.26
C MET A 166 -29.24 -9.33 -23.11
N PRO A 167 -28.18 -8.79 -23.73
CA PRO A 167 -26.81 -9.20 -23.42
C PRO A 167 -26.42 -8.68 -22.03
N VAL A 168 -25.91 -9.58 -21.19
CA VAL A 168 -25.36 -9.26 -19.87
C VAL A 168 -23.86 -9.49 -19.90
N ASN A 169 -23.08 -8.44 -19.69
CA ASN A 169 -21.64 -8.55 -19.54
C ASN A 169 -21.33 -9.08 -18.14
N VAL A 170 -20.64 -10.22 -18.08
CA VAL A 170 -20.26 -10.88 -16.84
C VAL A 170 -18.75 -10.92 -16.73
N ARG A 171 -18.21 -10.62 -15.55
CA ARG A 171 -16.79 -10.77 -15.23
C ARG A 171 -16.61 -11.44 -13.89
N LEU A 172 -15.88 -12.56 -13.87
CA LEU A 172 -15.67 -13.40 -12.69
C LEU A 172 -14.19 -13.61 -12.44
N GLY A 173 -13.72 -13.32 -11.22
CA GLY A 173 -12.34 -13.57 -10.82
C GLY A 173 -11.77 -12.45 -9.96
N ASN A 174 -10.44 -12.42 -9.86
CA ASN A 174 -9.70 -11.39 -9.16
C ASN A 174 -9.63 -10.14 -10.02
N GLN A 175 -10.25 -9.04 -9.57
CA GLN A 175 -10.36 -7.83 -10.36
C GLN A 175 -10.51 -6.59 -9.46
N VAL A 176 -10.32 -5.41 -10.06
CA VAL A 176 -10.62 -4.12 -9.44
C VAL A 176 -11.97 -3.62 -9.98
N LEU A 177 -12.81 -3.07 -9.11
CA LEU A 177 -14.05 -2.42 -9.50
C LEU A 177 -13.80 -0.94 -9.79
N ASN A 178 -14.02 -0.48 -11.01
CA ASN A 178 -13.99 0.94 -11.31
C ASN A 178 -15.39 1.43 -11.70
N TRP A 179 -15.93 2.36 -10.90
CA TRP A 179 -17.21 3.06 -11.12
C TRP A 179 -17.05 4.59 -11.22
N GLY A 180 -15.82 5.14 -11.18
CA GLY A 180 -15.59 6.59 -11.35
C GLY A 180 -14.15 7.05 -11.09
N GLU A 181 -13.89 8.35 -11.25
CA GLU A 181 -12.52 8.91 -11.42
C GLU A 181 -11.75 9.30 -10.14
N SER A 182 -12.36 9.31 -8.94
CA SER A 182 -11.67 9.86 -7.75
C SER A 182 -10.65 8.89 -7.16
N LEU A 183 -9.38 9.11 -7.49
CA LEU A 183 -8.21 8.44 -6.88
C LEU A 183 -7.59 9.24 -5.72
N PHE A 184 -7.90 10.54 -5.62
CA PHE A 184 -7.16 11.48 -4.78
C PHE A 184 -7.80 11.77 -3.42
N TYR A 185 -9.08 11.46 -3.26
CA TYR A 185 -9.80 11.62 -2.01
C TYR A 185 -10.28 10.25 -1.53
N GLY A 186 -9.90 9.88 -0.31
CA GLY A 186 -10.50 8.74 0.39
C GLY A 186 -12.00 8.95 0.54
N GLY A 187 -12.77 7.88 0.43
CA GLY A 187 -14.23 7.88 0.43
C GLY A 187 -14.86 7.65 -0.94
N GLY A 188 -16.19 7.59 -0.95
CA GLY A 188 -16.99 7.52 -2.17
C GLY A 188 -17.03 6.13 -2.81
N ILE A 189 -17.20 6.09 -4.13
CA ILE A 189 -17.57 4.87 -4.89
C ILE A 189 -16.39 3.94 -5.20
N ALA A 190 -15.17 4.32 -4.79
CA ALA A 190 -13.96 3.50 -4.96
C ALA A 190 -13.60 2.68 -3.71
N GLU A 191 -14.27 2.92 -2.58
CA GLU A 191 -13.95 2.39 -1.24
C GLU A 191 -13.97 0.85 -1.12
N THR A 192 -14.67 0.16 -2.02
CA THR A 192 -14.64 -1.31 -2.03
C THR A 192 -13.27 -1.88 -2.43
N ASN A 193 -12.48 -1.09 -3.16
CA ASN A 193 -11.15 -1.52 -3.60
C ASN A 193 -10.13 -1.23 -2.50
N SER A 194 -9.30 -2.24 -2.25
CA SER A 194 -8.10 -2.06 -1.44
C SER A 194 -7.00 -1.49 -2.32
N TYR A 195 -6.02 -0.83 -1.71
CA TYR A 195 -4.88 -0.28 -2.44
C TYR A 195 -3.57 -0.48 -1.67
N ASP A 196 -2.46 -0.27 -2.37
CA ASP A 196 -1.10 -0.29 -1.86
C ASP A 196 -0.61 1.16 -1.83
N SER A 197 -0.51 1.76 -0.64
CA SER A 197 -0.23 3.20 -0.50
C SER A 197 1.17 3.56 -1.01
N SER A 198 2.12 2.64 -0.91
CA SER A 198 3.49 2.88 -1.34
C SER A 198 3.59 3.01 -2.86
N LYS A 199 2.75 2.26 -3.60
CA LYS A 199 2.70 2.32 -5.07
C LYS A 199 2.06 3.59 -5.60
N LEU A 200 1.30 4.34 -4.79
CA LEU A 200 0.79 5.66 -5.19
C LEU A 200 1.86 6.76 -5.16
N ARG A 201 3.00 6.52 -4.51
CA ARG A 201 4.08 7.50 -4.32
C ARG A 201 5.37 7.10 -5.03
N GLY A 202 5.48 5.86 -5.50
CA GLY A 202 6.61 5.35 -6.26
C GLY A 202 6.82 6.10 -7.56
N ALA A 203 8.06 6.52 -7.83
CA ALA A 203 8.40 7.11 -9.13
C ALA A 203 8.18 6.05 -10.23
N GLY A 204 7.41 6.39 -11.27
CA GLY A 204 7.12 5.50 -12.41
C GLY A 204 6.25 4.29 -12.09
N ALA A 205 5.58 4.26 -10.93
CA ALA A 205 4.57 3.27 -10.63
C ALA A 205 3.30 3.53 -11.46
N GLU A 206 2.74 2.47 -12.05
CA GLU A 206 1.46 2.58 -12.75
C GLU A 206 0.32 2.59 -11.73
N ILE A 207 -0.71 3.43 -11.96
CA ILE A 207 -1.91 3.47 -11.09
C ILE A 207 -2.56 2.07 -11.01
N LYS A 208 -2.46 1.28 -12.08
CA LYS A 208 -2.94 -0.10 -12.15
C LYS A 208 -2.27 -1.03 -11.13
N GLU A 209 -1.06 -0.70 -10.65
CA GLU A 209 -0.34 -1.48 -9.63
C GLU A 209 -0.73 -1.11 -8.21
N ALA A 210 -1.30 0.08 -8.02
CA ALA A 210 -1.70 0.56 -6.71
C ALA A 210 -3.00 -0.09 -6.22
N PHE A 211 -3.90 -0.49 -7.12
CA PHE A 211 -5.11 -1.20 -6.71
C PHE A 211 -4.85 -2.67 -6.44
N LEU A 212 -5.38 -3.14 -5.31
CA LEU A 212 -5.29 -4.52 -4.88
C LEU A 212 -6.61 -5.24 -5.24
N PRO A 213 -6.62 -6.05 -6.30
CA PRO A 213 -7.82 -6.72 -6.76
C PRO A 213 -8.33 -7.74 -5.73
N ALA A 214 -9.63 -7.98 -5.79
CA ALA A 214 -10.31 -8.97 -4.98
C ALA A 214 -11.13 -9.92 -5.86
N PRO A 215 -11.26 -11.20 -5.45
CA PRO A 215 -12.21 -12.11 -6.06
C PRO A 215 -13.64 -11.56 -5.97
N MET A 216 -14.25 -11.31 -7.12
CA MET A 216 -15.63 -10.82 -7.22
C MET A 216 -16.31 -11.29 -8.51
N GLY A 217 -17.64 -11.28 -8.49
CA GLY A 217 -18.46 -11.31 -9.68
C GLY A 217 -18.99 -9.91 -9.98
N LEU A 218 -18.92 -9.51 -11.24
CA LEU A 218 -19.38 -8.22 -11.75
C LEU A 218 -20.32 -8.48 -12.93
N PHE A 219 -21.48 -7.81 -12.90
CA PHE A 219 -22.52 -7.92 -13.90
C PHE A 219 -22.85 -6.52 -14.40
N ARG A 220 -22.98 -6.37 -15.72
CA ARG A 220 -23.38 -5.11 -16.36
C ARG A 220 -24.38 -5.40 -17.46
N PHE A 221 -25.41 -4.57 -17.55
CA PHE A 221 -26.41 -4.66 -18.60
C PHE A 221 -27.10 -3.31 -18.79
N SER A 222 -27.62 -3.09 -19.99
CA SER A 222 -28.25 -1.82 -20.37
C SER A 222 -29.71 -2.10 -20.72
N PRO A 223 -30.64 -2.01 -19.74
CA PRO A 223 -32.02 -2.45 -19.96
C PRO A 223 -32.84 -1.51 -20.86
N LEU A 224 -32.40 -0.27 -21.02
CA LEU A 224 -33.04 0.77 -21.81
C LEU A 224 -31.94 1.63 -22.45
N ASP A 225 -32.30 2.35 -23.51
CA ASP A 225 -31.36 3.27 -24.17
C ASP A 225 -30.89 4.36 -23.20
N GLY A 226 -29.58 4.59 -23.20
CA GLY A 226 -28.89 5.51 -22.29
C GLY A 226 -28.83 5.09 -20.82
N LEU A 227 -29.39 3.95 -20.39
CA LEU A 227 -29.32 3.47 -19.00
C LEU A 227 -28.42 2.23 -18.90
N ASP A 228 -27.34 2.34 -18.12
CA ASP A 228 -26.45 1.25 -17.77
C ASP A 228 -26.57 0.90 -16.29
N ILE A 229 -26.71 -0.39 -15.99
CA ILE A 229 -26.75 -0.90 -14.62
C ILE A 229 -25.54 -1.81 -14.39
N SER A 230 -24.85 -1.63 -13.28
CA SER A 230 -23.76 -2.51 -12.84
C SER A 230 -24.01 -3.01 -11.43
N ALA A 231 -23.72 -4.28 -11.17
CA ALA A 231 -23.77 -4.86 -9.84
C ALA A 231 -22.53 -5.72 -9.60
N TYR A 232 -21.98 -5.67 -8.38
CA TYR A 232 -20.89 -6.56 -7.99
C TYR A 232 -21.18 -7.27 -6.67
N TYR A 233 -20.57 -8.43 -6.51
CA TYR A 233 -20.48 -9.14 -5.24
C TYR A 233 -19.05 -9.63 -5.03
N GLN A 234 -18.40 -9.13 -3.98
CA GLN A 234 -17.03 -9.45 -3.62
C GLN A 234 -16.99 -10.55 -2.55
N VAL A 235 -16.31 -11.65 -2.86
CA VAL A 235 -16.28 -12.85 -2.00
C VAL A 235 -15.15 -12.85 -0.99
N ARG A 236 -14.12 -12.01 -1.21
CA ARG A 236 -12.98 -11.88 -0.32
C ARG A 236 -12.63 -10.43 -0.03
N TRP A 237 -12.57 -10.10 1.25
CA TRP A 237 -12.03 -8.85 1.76
C TRP A 237 -10.50 -8.91 1.81
N ASN A 238 -9.87 -7.81 1.40
CA ASN A 238 -8.43 -7.56 1.52
C ASN A 238 -8.26 -6.23 2.27
N PRO A 239 -7.26 -6.08 3.14
CA PRO A 239 -6.88 -4.77 3.68
C PRO A 239 -6.12 -3.94 2.64
N THR A 240 -6.12 -2.62 2.82
CA THR A 240 -5.17 -1.71 2.19
C THR A 240 -3.78 -1.97 2.80
N GLU A 241 -2.78 -2.09 1.94
CA GLU A 241 -1.38 -2.18 2.35
C GLU A 241 -0.87 -0.76 2.63
N LEU A 242 -0.42 -0.52 3.86
CA LEU A 242 0.15 0.75 4.31
C LEU A 242 1.66 0.77 4.10
N ASP A 243 2.24 1.97 4.06
CA ASP A 243 3.68 2.18 4.03
C ASP A 243 4.35 1.42 5.20
N PRO A 244 5.33 0.52 4.94
CA PRO A 244 5.99 -0.21 6.01
C PRO A 244 6.86 0.69 6.88
N VAL A 245 6.88 0.41 8.19
CA VAL A 245 7.65 1.17 9.17
C VAL A 245 9.13 1.23 8.78
N GLY A 246 9.69 2.44 8.86
CA GLY A 246 11.08 2.74 8.51
C GLY A 246 11.38 2.94 7.03
N THR A 247 10.40 2.78 6.14
CA THR A 247 10.52 3.25 4.74
C THR A 247 10.34 4.76 4.66
N PHE A 248 10.85 5.40 3.59
CA PHE A 248 10.95 6.87 3.51
C PHE A 248 9.62 7.62 3.60
N PHE A 249 8.52 7.02 3.15
CA PHE A 249 7.19 7.60 3.24
C PHE A 249 6.36 7.12 4.42
N SER A 250 6.92 6.26 5.28
CA SER A 250 6.29 5.91 6.56
C SER A 250 6.31 7.14 7.45
N GLN A 251 5.13 7.66 7.78
CA GLN A 251 4.95 8.81 8.69
C GLN A 251 4.69 8.39 10.13
N GLU A 252 4.52 7.08 10.35
CA GLU A 252 4.04 6.48 11.58
C GLU A 252 4.81 5.18 11.80
N ASP A 253 5.11 4.87 13.06
CA ASP A 253 5.82 3.64 13.47
C ASP A 253 4.88 2.67 14.20
N ILE A 254 3.63 3.10 14.45
CA ILE A 254 2.62 2.37 15.22
C ILE A 254 1.66 1.55 14.33
N VAL A 255 1.58 1.89 13.04
CA VAL A 255 0.72 1.22 12.05
C VAL A 255 1.53 0.75 10.85
N GLY A 256 1.00 -0.22 10.12
CA GLY A 256 1.63 -0.75 8.91
C GLY A 256 2.72 -1.80 9.19
N PRO A 257 3.24 -2.47 8.17
CA PRO A 257 4.08 -3.65 8.39
C PRO A 257 5.42 -3.30 9.04
N GLY A 258 5.75 -3.96 10.16
CA GLY A 258 6.99 -3.74 10.91
C GLY A 258 6.84 -2.90 12.17
N HIS A 259 5.65 -2.36 12.46
CA HIS A 259 5.37 -1.71 13.74
C HIS A 259 5.67 -2.65 14.92
N GLN A 260 6.14 -2.08 16.01
CA GLN A 260 6.61 -2.86 17.16
C GLN A 260 5.83 -2.57 18.44
N GLY A 261 5.09 -1.47 18.49
CA GLY A 261 4.47 -0.95 19.70
C GLY A 261 4.26 0.56 19.62
N ILE A 262 3.65 1.12 20.65
CA ILE A 262 3.72 2.56 20.94
C ILE A 262 4.73 2.72 22.08
N PHE A 263 5.71 3.60 21.95
CA PHE A 263 6.76 3.82 22.94
C PHE A 263 6.71 5.25 23.47
N TYR A 264 6.97 5.40 24.76
CA TYR A 264 6.97 6.70 25.41
C TYR A 264 8.39 7.23 25.57
N GLY A 265 8.59 8.50 25.26
CA GLY A 265 9.78 9.23 25.64
C GLY A 265 9.83 9.55 27.14
N PRO A 266 11.00 9.96 27.67
CA PRO A 266 11.20 10.35 29.07
C PRO A 266 10.24 11.41 29.58
N ALA A 267 9.78 12.32 28.71
CA ALA A 267 8.78 13.33 29.04
C ALA A 267 7.43 12.72 29.50
N LEU A 268 7.12 11.50 29.06
CA LEU A 268 5.94 10.71 29.48
C LEU A 268 6.34 9.53 30.39
N GLY A 269 7.53 9.57 30.99
CA GLY A 269 8.01 8.52 31.90
C GLY A 269 8.54 7.27 31.22
N GLY A 270 8.80 7.31 29.91
CA GLY A 270 9.37 6.20 29.16
C GLY A 270 10.87 6.34 28.86
N ILE A 271 11.36 5.52 27.93
CA ILE A 271 12.79 5.39 27.59
C ILE A 271 13.05 5.80 26.12
N GLY A 272 12.00 6.02 25.33
CA GLY A 272 12.06 6.29 23.89
C GLY A 272 11.93 5.05 23.02
N ASP A 273 12.04 5.23 21.71
CA ASP A 273 11.89 4.13 20.75
C ASP A 273 12.95 3.01 20.96
N PRO A 274 12.63 1.74 20.65
CA PRO A 274 13.55 0.62 20.80
C PRO A 274 14.86 0.77 20.01
N GLY A 275 14.79 1.40 18.83
CA GLY A 275 15.94 1.61 17.96
C GLY A 275 16.96 2.60 18.53
N SER A 276 16.54 3.55 19.36
CA SER A 276 17.41 4.51 20.04
C SER A 276 17.84 4.06 21.43
N SER A 277 16.90 3.56 22.23
CA SER A 277 17.16 3.14 23.61
C SER A 277 18.03 1.88 23.71
N GLY A 278 18.01 1.02 22.69
CA GLY A 278 18.64 -0.30 22.73
C GLY A 278 17.93 -1.28 23.68
N VAL A 279 16.77 -0.90 24.21
CA VAL A 279 15.92 -1.73 25.05
C VAL A 279 14.84 -2.35 24.15
N SER A 280 14.77 -3.68 24.15
CA SER A 280 13.82 -4.41 23.31
C SER A 280 12.36 -4.03 23.61
N PRO A 281 11.44 -4.09 22.62
CA PRO A 281 10.02 -3.82 22.83
C PRO A 281 9.42 -4.59 24.01
N ALA A 282 9.71 -5.90 24.11
CA ALA A 282 9.20 -6.75 25.18
C ALA A 282 9.63 -6.30 26.58
N GLN A 283 10.85 -5.79 26.73
CA GLN A 283 11.33 -5.24 28.00
C GLN A 283 10.63 -3.91 28.31
N GLN A 284 10.42 -3.06 27.31
CA GLN A 284 9.72 -1.79 27.49
C GLN A 284 8.26 -2.00 27.91
N PHE A 285 7.58 -2.99 27.33
CA PHE A 285 6.22 -3.38 27.74
C PHE A 285 6.18 -3.86 29.19
N ALA A 286 7.16 -4.68 29.60
CA ALA A 286 7.25 -5.15 30.99
C ALA A 286 7.54 -4.02 31.99
N LEU A 287 8.19 -2.93 31.56
CA LEU A 287 8.47 -1.74 32.35
C LEU A 287 7.33 -0.70 32.33
N GLY A 288 6.30 -0.91 31.51
CA GLY A 288 5.22 0.08 31.31
C GLY A 288 5.66 1.31 30.52
N THR A 289 6.79 1.25 29.80
CA THR A 289 7.33 2.36 29.01
C THR A 289 6.94 2.28 27.54
N GLY A 290 6.09 1.31 27.18
CA GLY A 290 5.45 1.18 25.89
C GLY A 290 4.16 0.37 25.97
N ILE A 291 3.35 0.47 24.92
CA ILE A 291 2.08 -0.22 24.75
C ILE A 291 2.24 -1.28 23.64
N PRO A 292 1.99 -2.57 23.92
CA PRO A 292 2.02 -3.60 22.90
C PRO A 292 0.83 -3.50 21.93
N ASP A 293 1.08 -3.82 20.65
CA ASP A 293 0.02 -4.18 19.72
C ASP A 293 -0.56 -5.54 20.12
N VAL A 294 -1.87 -5.65 20.12
CA VAL A 294 -2.59 -6.91 20.27
C VAL A 294 -3.50 -7.12 19.07
N ARG A 295 -3.78 -8.39 18.77
CA ARG A 295 -4.59 -8.76 17.61
C ARG A 295 -5.95 -8.05 17.63
N GLY A 296 -6.13 -7.14 16.68
CA GLY A 296 -7.41 -6.49 16.42
C GLY A 296 -8.34 -7.33 15.54
N GLY A 297 -9.48 -6.73 15.18
CA GLY A 297 -10.52 -7.37 14.38
C GLY A 297 -10.30 -7.17 12.87
N GLU A 298 -10.32 -8.28 12.13
CA GLU A 298 -10.54 -8.27 10.68
C GLU A 298 -12.02 -8.59 10.39
N PRO A 299 -12.66 -7.91 9.44
CA PRO A 299 -14.02 -8.24 9.05
C PRO A 299 -14.05 -9.59 8.34
N ARG A 300 -15.24 -10.18 8.29
CA ARG A 300 -15.49 -11.33 7.43
C ARG A 300 -15.14 -11.03 5.97
N HIS A 301 -14.69 -12.05 5.25
CA HIS A 301 -14.34 -11.93 3.83
C HIS A 301 -15.52 -11.57 2.91
N SER A 302 -16.74 -11.98 3.24
CA SER A 302 -17.93 -11.86 2.38
C SER A 302 -18.88 -10.74 2.81
N GLY A 303 -19.92 -10.50 2.00
CA GLY A 303 -20.97 -9.53 2.30
C GLY A 303 -20.76 -8.14 1.73
N GLN A 304 -19.73 -7.98 0.90
CA GLN A 304 -19.41 -6.74 0.20
C GLN A 304 -20.05 -6.76 -1.18
N TRP A 305 -20.86 -5.76 -1.49
CA TRP A 305 -21.60 -5.69 -2.75
C TRP A 305 -22.01 -4.26 -3.04
N GLY A 306 -22.42 -4.01 -4.27
CA GLY A 306 -23.03 -2.76 -4.63
C GLY A 306 -23.79 -2.84 -5.93
N VAL A 307 -24.53 -1.77 -6.20
CA VAL A 307 -25.22 -1.53 -7.46
C VAL A 307 -24.97 -0.08 -7.89
N SER A 308 -24.74 0.13 -9.17
CA SER A 308 -24.73 1.44 -9.80
C SER A 308 -25.69 1.49 -10.97
N GLY A 309 -26.20 2.69 -11.24
CA GLY A 309 -26.97 3.02 -12.43
C GLY A 309 -26.48 4.35 -13.00
N THR A 310 -26.10 4.37 -14.27
CA THR A 310 -25.71 5.58 -15.00
C THR A 310 -26.68 5.81 -16.15
N TYR A 311 -27.25 7.01 -16.22
CA TYR A 311 -28.20 7.41 -17.25
C TYR A 311 -27.70 8.64 -18.01
N PHE A 312 -27.43 8.49 -19.30
CA PHE A 312 -27.11 9.62 -20.17
C PHE A 312 -28.38 10.17 -20.82
N SER A 313 -28.68 11.45 -20.58
CA SER A 313 -29.82 12.13 -21.18
C SER A 313 -29.38 12.96 -22.38
N ASP A 314 -29.72 12.52 -23.58
CA ASP A 314 -29.44 13.27 -24.82
C ASP A 314 -30.06 14.66 -24.82
N ALA A 315 -31.27 14.80 -24.25
CA ALA A 315 -31.98 16.08 -24.19
C ALA A 315 -31.25 17.12 -23.33
N LEU A 316 -30.53 16.66 -22.30
CA LEU A 316 -29.79 17.51 -21.36
C LEU A 316 -28.28 17.52 -21.63
N GLN A 317 -27.78 16.65 -22.52
CA GLN A 317 -26.36 16.39 -22.72
C GLN A 317 -25.63 16.16 -21.38
N THR A 318 -26.26 15.39 -20.49
CA THR A 318 -25.85 15.23 -19.09
C THR A 318 -25.96 13.78 -18.66
N GLU A 319 -24.96 13.29 -17.91
CA GLU A 319 -24.99 11.98 -17.26
C GLU A 319 -25.43 12.10 -15.80
N PHE A 320 -26.32 11.20 -15.39
CA PHE A 320 -26.76 11.04 -14.01
C PHE A 320 -26.27 9.69 -13.48
N GLY A 321 -25.55 9.68 -12.36
CA GLY A 321 -25.09 8.46 -11.71
C GLY A 321 -25.70 8.28 -10.32
N LEU A 322 -26.23 7.08 -10.04
CA LEU A 322 -26.64 6.66 -8.71
C LEU A 322 -25.85 5.42 -8.30
N TYR A 323 -25.30 5.44 -7.09
CA TYR A 323 -24.40 4.41 -6.59
C TYR A 323 -24.80 4.01 -5.17
N TYR A 324 -24.83 2.72 -4.91
CA TYR A 324 -24.98 2.14 -3.58
C TYR A 324 -23.93 1.04 -3.39
N MET A 325 -23.25 1.06 -2.25
CA MET A 325 -22.33 -0.01 -1.87
C MET A 325 -22.37 -0.27 -0.38
N ARG A 326 -22.16 -1.54 -0.05
CA ARG A 326 -21.88 -2.06 1.28
C ARG A 326 -20.49 -2.68 1.23
N TYR A 327 -19.58 -2.21 2.08
CA TYR A 327 -18.20 -2.67 2.12
C TYR A 327 -17.70 -2.70 3.57
N HIS A 328 -16.66 -3.49 3.83
CA HIS A 328 -15.93 -3.41 5.11
C HIS A 328 -14.73 -2.50 4.95
N GLN A 329 -14.42 -1.71 5.98
CA GLN A 329 -13.33 -0.74 5.96
C GLN A 329 -12.01 -1.38 5.52
N LYS A 330 -11.30 -0.73 4.60
CA LYS A 330 -10.03 -1.25 4.02
C LYS A 330 -8.80 -0.73 4.73
N VAL A 331 -8.92 0.39 5.43
CA VAL A 331 -7.87 1.03 6.23
C VAL A 331 -8.20 0.80 7.71
N PRO A 332 -7.24 0.40 8.56
CA PRO A 332 -7.54 0.15 9.96
C PRO A 332 -7.77 1.45 10.72
N ALA A 333 -8.61 1.39 11.74
CA ALA A 333 -8.64 2.36 12.83
C ALA A 333 -7.75 1.86 13.98
N VAL A 334 -7.03 2.77 14.62
CA VAL A 334 -6.25 2.47 15.83
C VAL A 334 -7.17 2.55 17.04
N GLY A 335 -7.34 1.44 17.74
CA GLY A 335 -8.06 1.35 19.00
C GLY A 335 -7.11 1.11 20.18
N VAL A 336 -7.51 1.51 21.38
CA VAL A 336 -6.71 1.39 22.60
C VAL A 336 -7.55 0.74 23.68
N ASN A 337 -7.02 -0.29 24.32
CA ASN A 337 -7.55 -0.83 25.57
C ASN A 337 -6.91 -0.08 26.73
N ALA A 338 -7.73 0.44 27.63
CA ALA A 338 -7.28 1.13 28.83
C ALA A 338 -7.78 0.42 30.09
N GLU A 339 -6.93 0.38 31.11
CA GLU A 339 -7.31 -0.02 32.46
C GLU A 339 -7.45 1.23 33.32
N CYS A 340 -8.56 1.31 34.06
CA CYS A 340 -8.89 2.45 34.88
C CYS A 340 -8.90 2.07 36.36
N TYR A 341 -8.27 2.89 37.19
CA TYR A 341 -8.08 2.65 38.62
C TYR A 341 -8.49 3.87 39.45
N GLY A 342 -8.95 3.63 40.68
CA GLY A 342 -9.07 4.66 41.72
C GLY A 342 -10.31 5.57 41.68
N THR A 343 -10.31 6.52 42.63
CA THR A 343 -11.20 7.70 42.68
C THR A 343 -10.36 8.93 43.07
N PRO A 344 -10.17 9.94 42.18
CA PRO A 344 -10.73 10.05 40.83
C PRO A 344 -10.22 8.95 39.89
N VAL A 345 -10.94 8.72 38.78
CA VAL A 345 -10.64 7.65 37.83
C VAL A 345 -9.45 8.05 36.97
N ASP A 346 -8.34 7.32 37.10
CA ASP A 346 -7.18 7.43 36.22
C ASP A 346 -7.14 6.23 35.28
N CYS A 347 -7.14 6.47 33.97
CA CYS A 347 -7.11 5.43 32.94
C CYS A 347 -5.76 5.43 32.21
N TYR A 348 -5.16 4.26 32.06
CA TYR A 348 -3.89 4.09 31.36
C TYR A 348 -4.04 3.06 30.23
N PRO A 349 -3.48 3.32 29.05
CA PRO A 349 -3.49 2.36 27.96
C PRO A 349 -2.61 1.15 28.29
N VAL A 350 -3.13 -0.06 28.06
CA VAL A 350 -2.43 -1.32 28.33
C VAL A 350 -2.13 -2.13 27.07
N SER A 351 -2.87 -1.87 26.00
CA SER A 351 -2.60 -2.38 24.66
C SER A 351 -3.26 -1.49 23.62
N TYR A 352 -2.81 -1.56 22.37
CA TYR A 352 -3.54 -1.01 21.24
C TYR A 352 -3.78 -2.09 20.19
N PHE A 353 -4.66 -1.84 19.24
CA PHE A 353 -5.01 -2.79 18.20
C PHE A 353 -5.42 -2.07 16.93
N LEU A 354 -5.21 -2.72 15.79
CA LEU A 354 -5.71 -2.28 14.49
C LEU A 354 -7.05 -2.96 14.18
N ASN A 355 -8.12 -2.18 14.07
CA ASN A 355 -9.46 -2.71 13.80
C ASN A 355 -10.01 -2.20 12.48
N TYR A 356 -10.54 -3.12 11.69
CA TYR A 356 -11.24 -2.81 10.46
C TYR A 356 -12.74 -2.90 10.71
N VAL A 357 -13.44 -1.76 10.61
CA VAL A 357 -14.89 -1.72 10.90
C VAL A 357 -15.65 -2.55 9.87
N GLN A 358 -16.55 -3.39 10.38
CA GLN A 358 -17.46 -4.18 9.57
C GLN A 358 -18.77 -3.40 9.39
N ASP A 359 -19.18 -3.23 8.12
CA ASP A 359 -20.46 -2.66 7.64
C ASP A 359 -21.06 -1.49 8.46
#